data_AF-A0AAX1U3W5-F1
#
_entry.id   AF-A0AAX1U3W5-F1
#
_cell.length_a   1.000
_cell.length_b   1.000
_cell.length_c   1.000
_cell.angle_alpha   90.00
_cell.angle_beta   90.00
_cell.angle_gamma   90.00
#
_symmetry.space_group_name_H-M   'P 1'
#
loop_
_entity.id
_entity.type
_entity.pdbx_description
1 polymer ?
#
loop_
_entity_poly.entity_id
_entity_poly.type
_entity_poly.pdbx_seq_one_letter_code
_entity_poly.pdbx_strand_id
1 'polypeptide(L)' 'MTRWGLFLASIGCIMIIFSQTTKDSGVSLSTCLAGVLVAIAGFVLVYKDKKNAKSSNKPAKKR' A
#
# COMPACT_ATOMS: atom_id res chain seq x y z
N MET A 1 5.56 1.37 12.26
CA MET A 1 5.54 0.53 11.04
C MET A 1 4.46 1.00 10.05
N THR A 2 3.24 1.34 10.51
CA THR A 2 2.14 1.95 9.72
C THR A 2 2.50 3.11 8.79
N ARG A 3 3.43 3.99 9.21
CA ARG A 3 3.91 5.14 8.42
C ARG A 3 4.51 4.74 7.06
N TRP A 4 5.20 3.59 7.02
CA TRP A 4 5.82 3.06 5.81
C TRP A 4 4.78 2.49 4.84
N GLY A 5 3.73 1.83 5.34
CA GLY A 5 2.66 1.30 4.51
C GLY A 5 1.84 2.39 3.79
N LEU A 6 1.55 3.50 4.48
CA LEU A 6 0.93 4.69 3.87
C LEU A 6 1.85 5.35 2.83
N PHE A 7 3.15 5.34 3.07
CA PHE A 7 4.14 5.88 2.13
C PHE A 7 4.19 5.06 0.83
N LEU A 8 4.22 3.72 0.94
CA LEU A 8 4.16 2.82 -0.21
C LEU A 8 2.84 2.96 -0.99
N ALA A 9 1.71 3.11 -0.28
CA ALA A 9 0.42 3.31 -0.93
C ALA A 9 0.39 4.62 -1.75
N SER A 10 0.96 5.71 -1.20
CA SER A 10 1.08 7.00 -1.90
C SER A 10 1.94 6.90 -3.17
N ILE A 11 3.09 6.22 -3.08
CA ILE A 11 3.99 6.01 -4.22
C ILE A 11 3.29 5.19 -5.33
N GLY A 12 2.54 4.15 -4.96
CA GLY A 12 1.74 3.37 -5.90
C GLY A 12 0.71 4.21 -6.65
N CYS A 13 0.00 5.10 -5.95
CA CYS A 13 -0.95 6.03 -6.58
C CYS A 13 -0.28 7.02 -7.54
N ILE A 14 0.90 7.54 -7.18
CA ILE A 14 1.66 8.45 -8.04
C ILE A 14 2.12 7.73 -9.32
N MET A 15 2.59 6.48 -9.21
CA MET A 15 2.96 5.68 -10.38
C MET A 15 1.78 5.45 -11.33
N ILE A 16 0.57 5.20 -10.80
CA ILE A 16 -0.63 5.01 -11.62
C ILE A 16 -0.96 6.29 -12.41
N ILE A 17 -0.88 7.46 -11.77
CA ILE A 17 -1.12 8.76 -12.43
C ILE A 17 -0.07 9.01 -13.51
N PHE A 18 1.21 8.75 -13.21
CA PHE A 18 2.32 8.93 -14.15
C PHE A 18 2.21 7.98 -15.34
N SER A 19 1.66 6.79 -15.12
CA SER A 19 1.43 5.80 -16.18
C SER A 19 0.36 6.23 -17.19
N GLN A 20 -0.51 7.18 -16.84
CA GLN A 20 -1.50 7.74 -17.76
C GLN A 20 -0.93 8.88 -18.62
N THR A 21 0.21 9.47 -18.23
CA THR A 21 0.85 10.54 -19.00
C THR A 21 1.82 10.01 -20.06
N THR A 22 2.20 8.73 -19.99
CA THR A 22 3.06 8.06 -20.97
C THR A 22 2.27 7.60 -22.19
N LYS A 23 2.71 8.02 -23.38
CA LYS A 23 2.07 7.72 -24.68
C LYS A 23 2.32 6.29 -25.17
N ASP A 24 3.23 5.57 -24.53
CA ASP A 24 3.62 4.20 -24.90
C ASP A 24 2.69 3.18 -24.23
N SER A 25 1.70 2.68 -24.97
CA SER A 25 0.62 1.84 -24.46
C SER A 25 1.11 0.53 -23.80
N GLY A 26 2.24 -0.04 -24.24
CA GLY A 26 2.84 -1.23 -23.63
C GLY A 26 3.50 -0.96 -22.27
N VAL A 27 4.20 0.18 -22.13
CA VAL A 27 4.86 0.60 -20.88
C VAL A 27 3.84 1.16 -19.89
N SER A 28 2.79 1.82 -20.39
CA SER A 28 1.69 2.33 -19.59
C SER A 28 0.85 1.23 -18.95
N LEU A 29 0.72 0.06 -19.59
CA LEU A 29 -0.03 -1.04 -18.95
C LEU A 29 0.76 -1.69 -17.81
N SER A 30 2.06 -1.94 -18.02
CA SER A 30 2.92 -2.59 -17.03
C SER A 30 3.18 -1.71 -15.82
N THR A 31 3.41 -0.41 -16.04
CA THR A 31 3.64 0.57 -14.97
C THR A 31 2.39 0.80 -14.14
N CYS A 32 1.21 0.81 -14.77
CA CYS A 32 -0.07 0.89 -14.08
C CYS A 32 -0.32 -0.36 -13.23
N LEU A 33 -0.10 -1.56 -13.77
CA LEU A 33 -0.26 -2.81 -13.04
C LEU A 33 0.70 -2.90 -11.83
N ALA A 34 1.95 -2.48 -12.02
CA ALA A 34 2.93 -2.39 -10.95
C ALA A 34 2.49 -1.40 -9.85
N GLY A 35 2.01 -0.22 -10.24
CA GLY A 35 1.49 0.78 -9.30
C GLY A 35 0.30 0.26 -8.48
N VAL A 36 -0.63 -0.49 -9.10
CA VAL A 36 -1.76 -1.12 -8.41
C VAL A 36 -1.30 -2.17 -7.40
N LEU A 37 -0.36 -3.05 -7.77
CA LEU A 37 0.20 -4.05 -6.86
C LEU A 37 0.90 -3.42 -5.66
N VAL A 38 1.68 -2.35 -5.89
CA VAL A 38 2.36 -1.60 -4.82
C VAL A 38 1.35 -0.91 -3.90
N ALA A 39 0.29 -0.31 -4.46
CA ALA A 39 -0.77 0.31 -3.68
C ALA A 39 -1.49 -0.71 -2.78
N ILE A 40 -1.83 -1.89 -3.33
CA ILE A 40 -2.46 -2.98 -2.58
C ILE A 40 -1.52 -3.51 -1.49
N ALA A 41 -0.24 -3.74 -1.79
CA ALA A 41 0.74 -4.21 -0.83
C ALA A 41 0.93 -3.21 0.33
N GLY A 42 0.99 -1.91 0.02
CA GLY A 42 1.01 -0.83 1.01
C GLY A 42 -0.25 -0.84 1.89
N PHE A 43 -1.43 -0.98 1.29
CA PHE A 43 -2.70 -1.03 2.02
C PHE A 43 -2.80 -2.27 2.92
N VAL A 44 -2.39 -3.44 2.43
CA VAL A 44 -2.33 -4.69 3.20
C VAL A 44 -1.37 -4.56 4.38
N LEU A 45 -0.19 -3.94 4.18
CA LEU A 45 0.75 -3.66 5.26
C LEU A 45 0.14 -2.76 6.33
N VAL A 46 -0.55 -1.67 5.94
CA VAL A 46 -1.27 -0.80 6.87
C VAL A 46 -2.36 -1.57 7.61
N TYR A 47 -3.13 -2.40 6.91
CA TYR A 47 -4.21 -3.20 7.50
C TYR A 47 -3.67 -4.24 8.50
N LYS A 48 -2.56 -4.91 8.16
CA LYS A 48 -1.86 -5.86 9.04
C LYS A 48 -1.31 -5.13 10.26
N ASP A 49 -0.70 -3.97 10.09
CA ASP A 49 -0.19 -3.14 11.19
C ASP A 49 -1.33 -2.71 12.13
N LYS A 50 -2.48 -2.29 11.57
CA LYS A 50 -3.67 -1.94 12.36
C LYS A 50 -4.23 -3.13 13.14
N LYS A 51 -4.21 -4.33 12.56
CA LYS A 51 -4.65 -5.58 13.22
C LYS A 51 -3.69 -5.98 14.34
N ASN A 52 -2.38 -5.87 14.12
CA ASN A 52 -1.36 -6.14 15.14
C ASN A 52 -1.40 -5.12 16.28
N ALA A 53 -1.62 -3.83 15.97
CA ALA A 53 -1.79 -2.78 16.97
C ALA A 53 -3.05 -3.01 17.83
N LYS A 54 -4.17 -3.45 17.23
CA LYS A 54 -5.37 -3.86 17.99
C LYS A 54 -5.16 -5.11 18.84
N SER A 55 -4.32 -6.05 18.40
CA SER A 55 -3.97 -7.25 19.18
C SER A 55 -3.11 -6.92 20.40
N SER A 56 -2.23 -5.92 20.29
CA SER A 56 -1.41 -5.42 21.40
C SER A 56 -2.23 -4.64 22.44
N ASN A 57 -3.37 -4.09 22.04
CA ASN A 57 -4.25 -3.29 22.91
C ASN A 57 -5.45 -4.08 23.47
N LYS A 58 -5.40 -5.41 23.47
CA LYS A 58 -6.19 -6.17 24.45
C LYS A 58 -5.48 -5.99 25.79
N PRO A 59 -6.10 -5.43 26.83
CA PRO A 59 -5.49 -5.44 28.16
C PRO A 59 -5.16 -6.90 28.47
N ALA A 60 -3.91 -7.15 28.83
CA ALA A 60 -3.49 -8.41 29.41
C ALA A 60 -4.45 -8.72 30.56
N LYS A 61 -5.43 -9.59 30.29
CA LYS A 61 -6.36 -10.07 31.28
C LYS A 61 -5.54 -10.93 32.23
N LYS A 62 -5.13 -10.35 33.36
CA LYS A 62 -4.67 -11.08 34.55
C LYS A 62 -5.66 -12.21 34.81
N ARG A 63 -5.26 -13.45 34.57
CA ARG A 63 -5.69 -14.63 35.30
C ARG A 63 -4.56 -15.63 35.31
#